data_AF-A0AAD7QUZ3-F1
#
_entry.id   AF-A0AAD7QUZ3-F1
#
_cell.length_a   1.000
_cell.length_b   1.000
_cell.length_c   1.000
_cell.angle_alpha   90.00
_cell.angle_beta   90.00
_cell.angle_gamma   90.00
#
_symmetry.space_group_name_H-M   'P 1'
#
loop_
_entity.id
_entity.type
_entity.pdbx_description
1 polymer ?
#
loop_
_entity_poly.entity_id
_entity_poly.type
_entity_poly.pdbx_seq_one_letter_code
_entity_poly.pdbx_strand_id
1 'polypeptide(L)'
;MSPLTEVVRDIAEEEEGEYKLTWKQFQEVEELLENRRAKYSYNSFKGRLRFQTPTFIHASCNRWITKWVQEMESSGDIEPAGVEVFIDATLKNFKEDITEGDAKDPDAGIYPRGRKWPTMALETGYSESYDALVDDTDLLLQGTQGRIGLVIVVKIEPLAPGETEIQNGFVQVYEYDQKLNRRVTRGRRKRLYPPPSNRLQQFLTFTWNQVLRNKIGEHISDSEQTPPLYLGNLRAILDKNVARHLAFKYDRDDDSERE
;
A
#
# COMPACT_ATOMS: atom_id res chain seq x y z
N MET A 1 11.09 32.54 -0.44
CA MET A 1 10.92 31.49 -1.45
C MET A 1 9.43 31.26 -1.63
N SER A 2 8.94 31.01 -2.85
CA SER A 2 7.52 30.64 -3.03
C SER A 2 7.29 29.27 -2.40
N PRO A 3 6.12 28.98 -1.76
CA PRO A 3 5.81 27.65 -1.24
C PRO A 3 5.98 26.54 -2.28
N LEU A 4 5.76 26.84 -3.56
CA LEU A 4 5.96 25.89 -4.65
C LEU A 4 7.44 25.59 -4.92
N THR A 5 8.33 26.56 -4.72
CA THR A 5 9.78 26.37 -4.90
C THR A 5 10.34 25.39 -3.88
N GLU A 6 9.86 25.46 -2.64
CA GLU A 6 10.21 24.52 -1.58
C GLU A 6 9.70 23.12 -1.91
N VAL A 7 8.43 22.99 -2.31
CA VAL A 7 7.83 21.69 -2.73
C VAL A 7 8.64 21.06 -3.86
N VAL A 8 9.02 21.82 -4.89
CA VAL A 8 9.79 21.30 -6.02
C VAL A 8 11.18 20.83 -5.59
N ARG A 9 11.86 21.59 -4.73
CA ARG A 9 13.17 21.20 -4.19
C ARG A 9 13.04 19.90 -3.39
N ASP A 10 12.07 19.83 -2.49
CA ASP A 10 11.94 18.67 -1.61
C ASP A 10 11.44 17.44 -2.37
N ILE A 11 10.60 17.62 -3.40
CA ILE A 11 10.31 16.55 -4.36
C ILE A 11 11.59 16.06 -5.02
N ALA A 12 12.60 16.88 -5.30
CA ALA A 12 13.84 16.42 -5.91
C ALA A 12 14.79 15.75 -4.89
N GLU A 13 14.87 16.30 -3.67
CA GLU A 13 15.96 16.02 -2.73
C GLU A 13 15.55 15.09 -1.58
N GLU A 14 14.31 15.19 -1.09
CA GLU A 14 13.88 14.52 0.16
C GLU A 14 13.21 13.17 -0.11
N GLU A 15 13.39 12.16 0.74
CA GLU A 15 12.78 10.85 0.53
C GLU A 15 11.25 10.87 0.68
N GLU A 16 10.71 11.82 1.45
CA GLU A 16 9.29 12.00 1.70
C GLU A 16 8.93 13.47 1.97
N GLY A 17 7.65 13.82 1.85
CA GLY A 17 7.19 15.17 2.19
C GLY A 17 5.67 15.30 2.27
N GLU A 18 5.21 16.29 3.04
CA GLU A 18 3.79 16.65 3.16
C GLU A 18 3.60 18.17 3.00
N TYR A 19 2.71 18.55 2.08
CA TYR A 19 2.49 19.94 1.70
C TYR A 19 1.02 20.29 1.58
N LYS A 20 0.66 21.51 2.00
CA LYS A 20 -0.65 22.09 1.69
C LYS A 20 -0.61 22.74 0.31
N LEU A 21 -1.34 22.17 -0.65
CA LEU A 21 -1.41 22.64 -2.03
C LEU A 21 -2.86 22.77 -2.49
N THR A 22 -3.15 23.83 -3.23
CA THR A 22 -4.36 23.89 -4.06
C THR A 22 -4.27 22.89 -5.21
N TRP A 23 -5.41 22.54 -5.81
CA TRP A 23 -5.46 21.61 -6.95
C TRP A 23 -4.54 22.07 -8.09
N LYS A 24 -4.61 23.36 -8.45
CA LYS A 24 -3.77 23.95 -9.49
C LYS A 24 -2.27 23.81 -9.20
N GLN A 25 -1.86 24.02 -7.94
CA GLN A 25 -0.45 23.84 -7.54
C GLN A 25 -0.02 22.38 -7.57
N PHE A 26 -0.90 21.45 -7.23
CA PHE A 26 -0.61 20.02 -7.38
C PHE A 26 -0.38 19.66 -8.85
N GLN A 27 -1.21 20.15 -9.77
CA GLN A 27 -1.04 19.92 -11.22
C GLN A 27 0.33 20.42 -11.73
N GLU A 28 0.88 21.47 -11.13
CA GLU A 28 2.19 22.03 -11.50
C GLU A 28 3.36 21.13 -11.06
N VAL A 29 3.16 20.20 -10.11
CA VAL A 29 4.21 19.30 -9.59
C VAL A 29 3.96 17.82 -9.84
N GLU A 30 2.80 17.44 -10.39
CA GLU A 30 2.42 16.05 -10.66
C GLU A 30 3.43 15.34 -11.57
N GLU A 31 3.85 16.00 -12.65
CA GLU A 31 4.85 15.45 -13.58
C GLU A 31 6.22 15.23 -12.90
N LEU A 32 6.60 16.07 -11.93
CA LEU A 32 7.85 15.90 -11.18
C LEU A 32 7.79 14.67 -10.27
N LEU A 33 6.65 14.42 -9.64
CA LEU A 33 6.42 13.23 -8.82
C LEU A 33 6.52 11.96 -9.67
N GLU A 34 5.88 11.96 -10.83
CA GLU A 34 5.91 10.85 -11.81
C GLU A 34 7.34 10.60 -12.32
N ASN A 35 8.08 11.66 -12.68
CA ASN A 35 9.46 11.56 -13.16
C ASN A 35 10.42 10.99 -12.10
N ARG A 36 10.20 11.32 -10.82
CA ARG A 36 10.99 10.75 -9.72
C ARG A 36 10.53 9.34 -9.32
N ARG A 37 9.41 8.87 -9.85
CA ARG A 37 8.75 7.63 -9.41
C ARG A 37 8.43 7.68 -7.90
N ALA A 38 8.09 8.87 -7.41
CA ALA A 38 7.58 9.03 -6.07
C ALA A 38 6.15 8.50 -6.03
N LYS A 39 5.80 7.73 -5.00
CA LYS A 39 4.40 7.41 -4.71
C LYS A 39 3.77 8.61 -4.02
N TYR A 40 2.53 8.94 -4.37
CA TYR A 40 1.89 10.11 -3.78
C TYR A 40 0.39 9.93 -3.49
N SER A 41 -0.12 10.83 -2.64
CA SER A 41 -1.54 11.06 -2.42
C SER A 41 -1.86 12.54 -2.45
N TYR A 42 -2.89 12.92 -3.21
CA TYR A 42 -3.47 14.25 -3.16
C TYR A 42 -4.92 14.17 -2.70
N ASN A 43 -5.21 14.84 -1.58
CA ASN A 43 -6.55 15.00 -1.05
C ASN A 43 -6.97 16.46 -1.30
N SER A 44 -7.80 16.67 -2.31
CA SER A 44 -8.30 17.97 -2.73
C SER A 44 -9.19 18.63 -1.66
N PHE A 45 -9.96 17.83 -0.91
CA PHE A 45 -10.81 18.33 0.18
C PHE A 45 -9.98 18.95 1.31
N LYS A 46 -8.83 18.34 1.63
CA LYS A 46 -7.88 18.85 2.63
C LYS A 46 -6.83 19.79 2.03
N GLY A 47 -6.76 19.91 0.70
CA GLY A 47 -5.71 20.60 -0.04
C GLY A 47 -4.32 20.10 0.35
N ARG A 48 -4.09 18.78 0.34
CA ARG A 48 -2.88 18.16 0.90
C ARG A 48 -2.25 17.17 -0.06
N LEU A 49 -0.99 17.40 -0.41
CA LEU A 49 -0.10 16.47 -1.10
C LEU A 49 0.78 15.75 -0.07
N ARG A 50 0.94 14.44 -0.23
CA ARG A 50 2.01 13.65 0.39
C ARG A 50 2.73 12.87 -0.68
N PHE A 51 4.05 12.77 -0.59
CA PHE A 51 4.85 11.93 -1.49
C PHE A 51 5.94 11.18 -0.73
N GLN A 52 6.39 10.08 -1.31
CA GLN A 52 7.51 9.29 -0.81
C GLN A 52 8.24 8.50 -1.91
N THR A 53 9.51 8.20 -1.66
CA THR A 53 10.34 7.34 -2.50
C THR A 53 10.29 5.90 -1.96
N PRO A 54 9.84 4.92 -2.74
CA PRO A 54 9.73 3.53 -2.26
C PRO A 54 11.07 2.94 -1.80
N THR A 55 11.06 2.27 -0.65
CA THR A 55 12.21 1.51 -0.14
C THR A 55 12.07 0.01 -0.37
N PHE A 56 13.14 -0.77 -0.19
CA PHE A 56 13.05 -2.25 -0.21
C PHE A 56 12.06 -2.79 0.83
N ILE A 57 11.86 -2.07 1.94
CA ILE A 57 10.89 -2.44 2.97
C ILE A 57 9.47 -2.29 2.40
N HIS A 58 9.14 -1.20 1.72
CA HIS A 58 7.86 -1.02 1.00
C HIS A 58 7.63 -2.15 -0.03
N ALA A 59 8.63 -2.47 -0.84
CA ALA A 59 8.54 -3.53 -1.85
C ALA A 59 8.27 -4.93 -1.24
N SER A 60 8.52 -5.13 0.06
CA SER A 60 8.25 -6.40 0.76
C SER A 60 6.76 -6.74 0.78
N CYS A 61 5.93 -5.74 1.03
CA CYS A 61 4.48 -5.89 1.13
C CYS A 61 3.86 -6.19 -0.24
N ASN A 62 4.38 -5.57 -1.30
CA ASN A 62 4.01 -5.85 -2.69
C ASN A 62 4.29 -7.31 -3.03
N ARG A 63 5.51 -7.78 -2.74
CA ARG A 63 5.87 -9.17 -2.96
C ARG A 63 5.01 -10.14 -2.15
N TRP A 64 4.66 -9.78 -0.92
CA TRP A 64 3.82 -10.60 -0.04
C TRP A 64 2.42 -10.79 -0.62
N ILE A 65 1.76 -9.73 -1.07
CA ILE A 65 0.42 -9.84 -1.64
C ILE A 65 0.43 -10.50 -3.02
N THR A 66 1.43 -10.25 -3.86
CA THR A 66 1.59 -10.94 -5.16
C THR A 66 1.75 -12.45 -4.97
N LYS A 67 2.56 -12.89 -4.00
CA LYS A 67 2.73 -14.32 -3.71
C LYS A 67 1.43 -14.99 -3.26
N TRP A 68 0.59 -14.29 -2.52
CA TRP A 68 -0.70 -14.81 -2.07
C TRP A 68 -1.67 -15.03 -3.24
N VAL A 69 -1.71 -14.10 -4.21
CA VAL A 69 -2.49 -14.30 -5.43
C VAL A 69 -1.94 -15.45 -6.27
N GLN A 70 -0.60 -15.55 -6.41
CA GLN A 70 0.04 -16.68 -7.09
C GLN A 70 -0.28 -18.03 -6.43
N GLU A 71 -0.40 -18.06 -5.09
CA GLU A 71 -0.81 -19.25 -4.34
C GLU A 71 -2.24 -19.67 -4.70
N MET A 72 -3.17 -18.72 -4.81
CA MET A 72 -4.55 -19.01 -5.27
C MET A 72 -4.57 -19.58 -6.69
N GLU A 73 -3.79 -19.02 -7.61
CA GLU A 73 -3.73 -19.53 -8.99
C GLU A 73 -3.11 -20.92 -9.04
N SER A 74 -2.00 -21.13 -8.33
CA SER A 74 -1.25 -22.40 -8.37
C SER A 74 -1.97 -23.56 -7.68
N SER A 75 -2.81 -23.28 -6.68
CA SER A 75 -3.68 -24.25 -6.03
C SER A 75 -4.93 -24.56 -6.85
N GLY A 76 -5.18 -23.75 -7.89
CA GLY A 76 -6.38 -23.83 -8.71
C GLY A 76 -7.61 -23.23 -8.04
N ASP A 77 -7.48 -22.47 -6.95
CA ASP A 77 -8.58 -21.79 -6.24
C ASP A 77 -9.26 -20.71 -7.13
N ILE A 78 -8.47 -20.08 -8.00
CA ILE A 78 -8.92 -19.16 -9.05
C ILE A 78 -8.34 -19.59 -10.39
N GLU A 79 -9.01 -19.21 -11.48
CA GLU A 79 -8.46 -19.40 -12.82
C GLU A 79 -7.17 -18.59 -13.03
N PRO A 80 -6.24 -19.03 -13.90
CA PRO A 80 -5.05 -18.27 -14.25
C PRO A 80 -5.38 -16.86 -14.74
N ALA A 81 -4.71 -15.85 -14.18
CA ALA A 81 -4.97 -14.43 -14.43
C ALA A 81 -6.40 -13.98 -14.12
N GLY A 82 -7.13 -14.71 -13.28
CA GLY A 82 -8.46 -14.30 -12.78
C GLY A 82 -8.37 -13.13 -11.80
N VAL A 83 -7.21 -12.94 -11.16
CA VAL A 83 -6.91 -11.84 -10.25
C VAL A 83 -5.51 -11.30 -10.54
N GLU A 84 -5.40 -9.99 -10.70
CA GLU A 84 -4.14 -9.29 -10.90
C GLU A 84 -3.75 -8.46 -9.66
N VAL A 85 -2.46 -8.24 -9.48
CA VAL A 85 -1.92 -7.31 -8.47
C VAL A 85 -1.21 -6.17 -9.19
N PHE A 86 -1.71 -4.94 -9.02
CA PHE A 86 -1.03 -3.74 -9.51
C PHE A 86 -0.35 -3.01 -8.36
N ILE A 87 0.91 -2.60 -8.55
CA ILE A 87 1.78 -2.05 -7.48
C ILE A 87 2.17 -0.57 -7.67
N ASP A 88 1.81 0.02 -8.81
CA ASP A 88 2.13 1.40 -9.21
C ASP A 88 0.98 2.02 -10.04
N ALA A 89 -0.27 1.75 -9.64
CA ALA A 89 -1.45 2.24 -10.35
C ALA A 89 -2.01 3.48 -9.68
N THR A 90 -1.91 4.64 -10.32
CA THR A 90 -2.57 5.86 -9.85
C THR A 90 -4.07 5.77 -10.06
N LEU A 91 -4.79 5.73 -8.95
CA LEU A 91 -6.23 5.91 -8.94
C LEU A 91 -6.51 7.42 -9.00
N LYS A 92 -7.46 7.81 -9.84
CA LYS A 92 -7.94 9.20 -9.96
C LYS A 92 -9.47 9.21 -9.97
N ASN A 93 -10.07 10.37 -9.71
CA ASN A 93 -11.52 10.59 -9.79
C ASN A 93 -12.31 9.72 -8.77
N PHE A 94 -11.92 9.81 -7.50
CA PHE A 94 -12.50 9.04 -6.39
C PHE A 94 -14.01 9.28 -6.23
N LYS A 95 -14.50 10.48 -6.55
CA LYS A 95 -15.93 10.81 -6.70
C LYS A 95 -16.20 11.47 -8.05
N GLU A 96 -17.32 11.12 -8.67
CA GLU A 96 -17.79 11.74 -9.92
C GLU A 96 -18.32 13.18 -9.72
N ASP A 97 -18.73 13.57 -8.50
CA ASP A 97 -19.53 14.79 -8.30
C ASP A 97 -19.06 15.78 -7.22
N ILE A 98 -17.95 15.57 -6.49
CA ILE A 98 -17.65 16.41 -5.30
C ILE A 98 -16.24 17.02 -5.26
N THR A 99 -15.25 16.40 -5.90
CA THR A 99 -13.87 16.91 -5.83
C THR A 99 -13.08 16.54 -7.08
N GLU A 100 -12.89 17.51 -7.99
CA GLU A 100 -11.87 17.37 -9.02
C GLU A 100 -10.50 17.16 -8.36
N GLY A 101 -9.77 16.15 -8.82
CA GLY A 101 -8.34 16.03 -8.56
C GLY A 101 -7.88 15.10 -7.45
N ASP A 102 -8.76 14.42 -6.72
CA ASP A 102 -8.30 13.38 -5.79
C ASP A 102 -7.55 12.27 -6.54
N ALA A 103 -6.33 12.00 -6.09
CA ALA A 103 -5.43 11.01 -6.67
C ALA A 103 -4.69 10.24 -5.57
N LYS A 104 -4.49 8.94 -5.77
CA LYS A 104 -3.72 8.10 -4.86
C LYS A 104 -3.08 6.94 -5.58
N ASP A 105 -1.83 6.68 -5.23
CA ASP A 105 -1.12 5.45 -5.56
C ASP A 105 -1.17 4.50 -4.36
N PRO A 106 -2.09 3.51 -4.32
CA PRO A 106 -1.97 2.45 -3.34
C PRO A 106 -0.68 1.65 -3.57
N ASP A 107 -0.06 1.15 -2.49
CA ASP A 107 1.17 0.37 -2.64
C ASP A 107 0.98 -0.91 -3.42
N ALA A 108 -0.19 -1.54 -3.23
CA ALA A 108 -0.70 -2.56 -4.11
C ALA A 108 -2.24 -2.56 -4.13
N GLY A 109 -2.82 -3.04 -5.23
CA GLY A 109 -4.24 -3.28 -5.35
C GLY A 109 -4.53 -4.65 -5.96
N ILE A 110 -5.59 -5.31 -5.50
CA ILE A 110 -6.07 -6.60 -6.00
C ILE A 110 -7.23 -6.35 -6.96
N TYR A 111 -7.06 -6.79 -8.21
CA TYR A 111 -7.98 -6.56 -9.31
C TYR A 111 -8.50 -7.88 -9.85
N PRO A 112 -9.72 -8.31 -9.49
CA PRO A 112 -10.42 -9.33 -10.25
C PRO A 112 -10.53 -8.89 -11.71
N ARG A 113 -10.24 -9.80 -12.62
CA ARG A 113 -10.21 -9.53 -14.05
C ARG A 113 -11.50 -8.84 -14.51
N GLY A 114 -11.34 -7.79 -15.34
CA GLY A 114 -12.46 -7.02 -15.86
C GLY A 114 -13.07 -6.00 -14.88
N ARG A 115 -12.45 -5.73 -13.72
CA ARG A 115 -12.82 -4.59 -12.87
C ARG A 115 -11.92 -3.38 -13.12
N LYS A 116 -12.53 -2.19 -13.16
CA LYS A 116 -11.82 -0.90 -13.21
C LYS A 116 -11.12 -0.54 -11.90
N TRP A 117 -11.70 -0.92 -10.77
CA TRP A 117 -11.22 -0.57 -9.42
C TRP A 117 -10.79 -1.83 -8.66
N PRO A 118 -9.74 -1.73 -7.82
CA PRO A 118 -9.36 -2.84 -6.99
C PRO A 118 -10.47 -3.15 -5.99
N THR A 119 -10.59 -4.41 -5.59
CA THR A 119 -11.49 -4.81 -4.50
C THR A 119 -10.85 -4.61 -3.14
N MET A 120 -9.52 -4.77 -3.10
CA MET A 120 -8.68 -4.61 -1.92
C MET A 120 -7.45 -3.78 -2.27
N ALA A 121 -7.00 -2.94 -1.35
CA ALA A 121 -5.73 -2.24 -1.45
C ALA A 121 -4.82 -2.56 -0.26
N LEU A 122 -3.52 -2.31 -0.45
CA LEU A 122 -2.46 -2.44 0.53
C LEU A 122 -1.77 -1.08 0.66
N GLU A 123 -1.57 -0.64 1.89
CA GLU A 123 -0.77 0.54 2.22
C GLU A 123 0.30 0.11 3.21
N THR A 124 1.55 0.47 2.93
CA THR A 124 2.71 0.14 3.74
C THR A 124 3.34 1.45 4.18
N GLY A 125 3.35 1.69 5.49
CA GLY A 125 4.12 2.81 6.03
C GLY A 125 5.41 2.34 6.67
N TYR A 126 6.54 2.94 6.27
CA TYR A 126 7.82 2.81 6.96
C TYR A 126 8.11 4.09 7.73
N SER A 127 8.41 5.18 7.04
CA SER A 127 8.58 6.50 7.65
C SER A 127 7.25 7.20 7.91
N GLU A 128 6.19 6.84 7.17
CA GLU A 128 4.90 7.49 7.33
C GLU A 128 4.28 7.25 8.70
N SER A 129 3.63 8.31 9.21
CA SER A 129 2.85 8.22 10.43
C SER A 129 1.63 7.31 10.24
N TYR A 130 1.19 6.67 11.32
CA TYR A 130 -0.02 5.85 11.24
C TYR A 130 -1.27 6.68 10.89
N ASP A 131 -1.37 7.92 11.36
CA ASP A 131 -2.50 8.79 11.04
C ASP A 131 -2.53 9.14 9.55
N ALA A 132 -1.36 9.29 8.92
CA ALA A 132 -1.24 9.45 7.48
C ALA A 132 -1.81 8.22 6.73
N LEU A 133 -1.42 7.00 7.13
CA LEU A 133 -1.94 5.76 6.53
C LEU A 133 -3.46 5.61 6.72
N VAL A 134 -3.98 6.08 7.86
CA VAL A 134 -5.41 6.11 8.19
C VAL A 134 -6.14 7.08 7.25
N ASP A 135 -5.58 8.26 7.00
CA ASP A 135 -6.11 9.23 6.03
C ASP A 135 -6.13 8.66 4.60
N ASP A 136 -5.07 7.97 4.18
CA ASP A 136 -5.01 7.30 2.88
C ASP A 136 -6.04 6.17 2.78
N THR A 137 -6.24 5.43 3.87
CA THR A 137 -7.28 4.41 3.98
C THR A 137 -8.69 5.02 3.83
N ASP A 138 -8.93 6.21 4.40
CA ASP A 138 -10.21 6.90 4.21
C ASP A 138 -10.43 7.34 2.77
N LEU A 139 -9.39 7.83 2.10
CA LEU A 139 -9.46 8.16 0.67
C LEU A 139 -9.78 6.92 -0.17
N LEU A 140 -9.07 5.81 0.06
CA LEU A 140 -9.31 4.55 -0.66
C LEU A 140 -10.70 3.96 -0.41
N LEU A 141 -11.16 3.90 0.84
CA LEU A 141 -12.44 3.28 1.17
C LEU A 141 -13.62 4.24 0.97
N GLN A 142 -13.59 5.39 1.63
CA GLN A 142 -14.71 6.34 1.63
C GLN A 142 -14.68 7.25 0.41
N GLY A 143 -13.50 7.68 -0.02
CA GLY A 143 -13.34 8.47 -1.24
C GLY A 143 -13.88 7.72 -2.45
N THR A 144 -13.60 6.41 -2.57
CA THR A 144 -14.17 5.58 -3.65
C THR A 144 -15.60 5.08 -3.40
N GLN A 145 -16.27 5.53 -2.33
CA GLN A 145 -17.61 5.08 -1.94
C GLN A 145 -17.76 3.55 -1.88
N GLY A 146 -16.72 2.88 -1.37
CA GLY A 146 -16.71 1.43 -1.23
C GLY A 146 -16.43 0.66 -2.51
N ARG A 147 -16.04 1.29 -3.62
CA ARG A 147 -15.54 0.59 -4.83
C ARG A 147 -14.28 -0.22 -4.52
N ILE A 148 -13.47 0.26 -3.58
CA ILE A 148 -12.49 -0.51 -2.81
C ILE A 148 -13.13 -0.88 -1.47
N GLY A 149 -13.13 -2.16 -1.11
CA GLY A 149 -13.83 -2.66 0.07
C GLY A 149 -12.98 -2.85 1.30
N LEU A 150 -11.71 -3.18 1.08
CA LEU A 150 -10.76 -3.48 2.12
C LEU A 150 -9.46 -2.75 1.87
N VAL A 151 -8.84 -2.28 2.95
CA VAL A 151 -7.46 -1.80 2.94
C VAL A 151 -6.70 -2.55 4.02
N ILE A 152 -5.61 -3.18 3.63
CA ILE A 152 -4.64 -3.77 4.55
C ILE A 152 -3.57 -2.71 4.80
N VAL A 153 -3.40 -2.28 6.04
CA VAL A 153 -2.33 -1.36 6.45
C VAL A 153 -1.25 -2.15 7.14
N VAL A 154 -0.03 -2.07 6.61
CA VAL A 154 1.20 -2.59 7.24
C VAL A 154 2.02 -1.40 7.69
N LYS A 155 2.17 -1.19 9.00
CA LYS A 155 3.04 -0.14 9.54
C LYS A 155 4.28 -0.78 10.13
N ILE A 156 5.44 -0.32 9.69
CA ILE A 156 6.77 -0.69 10.18
C ILE A 156 7.40 0.59 10.73
N GLU A 157 8.09 0.54 11.87
CA GLU A 157 8.85 1.70 12.33
C GLU A 157 10.24 1.74 11.68
N PRO A 158 10.76 2.93 11.35
CA PRO A 158 12.10 3.08 10.80
C PRO A 158 13.17 2.52 11.71
N LEU A 159 14.19 1.90 11.11
CA LEU A 159 15.40 1.49 11.81
C LEU A 159 16.12 2.73 12.36
N ALA A 160 16.37 2.74 13.66
CA ALA A 160 17.24 3.73 14.28
C ALA A 160 18.70 3.51 13.85
N PRO A 161 19.58 4.54 14.00
CA PRO A 161 21.00 4.38 13.72
C PRO A 161 21.61 3.19 14.49
N GLY A 162 22.27 2.29 13.76
CA GLY A 162 22.89 1.07 14.32
C GLY A 162 21.96 -0.13 14.46
N GLU A 163 20.65 0.00 14.23
CA GLU A 163 19.73 -1.14 14.24
C GLU A 163 19.84 -1.96 12.95
N THR A 164 19.86 -3.28 13.11
CA THR A 164 19.91 -4.25 12.00
C THR A 164 18.61 -5.01 11.80
N GLU A 165 17.61 -4.77 12.65
CA GLU A 165 16.34 -5.49 12.69
C GLU A 165 15.19 -4.56 13.04
N ILE A 166 14.01 -4.82 12.48
CA ILE A 166 12.79 -4.05 12.77
C ILE A 166 12.38 -4.27 14.22
N GLN A 167 12.31 -3.19 14.99
CA GLN A 167 11.91 -3.25 16.40
C GLN A 167 10.39 -3.24 16.60
N ASN A 168 9.64 -2.55 15.74
CA ASN A 168 8.20 -2.39 15.90
C ASN A 168 7.48 -2.38 14.54
N GLY A 169 6.32 -3.02 14.51
CA GLY A 169 5.46 -3.00 13.35
C GLY A 169 4.18 -3.80 13.58
N PHE A 170 3.15 -3.50 12.80
CA PHE A 170 1.86 -4.17 12.90
C PHE A 170 1.12 -4.20 11.56
N VAL A 171 0.10 -5.06 11.51
CA VAL A 171 -0.87 -5.13 10.42
C VAL A 171 -2.27 -4.85 10.97
N GLN A 172 -3.03 -3.99 10.29
CA GLN A 172 -4.42 -3.69 10.59
C GLN A 172 -5.24 -3.73 9.30
N VAL A 173 -6.41 -4.36 9.34
CA VAL A 173 -7.34 -4.36 8.21
C VAL A 173 -8.47 -3.38 8.49
N TYR A 174 -8.86 -2.64 7.46
CA TYR A 174 -10.02 -1.78 7.45
C TYR A 174 -10.99 -2.21 6.38
N GLU A 175 -12.27 -1.97 6.63
CA GLU A 175 -13.37 -2.33 5.75
C GLU A 175 -14.28 -1.12 5.56
N TYR A 176 -14.84 -0.97 4.36
CA TYR A 176 -15.90 -0.01 4.12
C TYR A 176 -17.24 -0.59 4.61
N ASP A 177 -17.85 0.04 5.61
CA ASP A 177 -19.19 -0.32 6.05
C ASP A 177 -20.21 0.45 5.22
N GLN A 178 -20.95 -0.27 4.38
CA GLN A 178 -21.97 0.33 3.51
C GLN A 178 -23.16 0.92 4.29
N LYS A 179 -23.51 0.36 5.45
CA LYS A 179 -24.65 0.84 6.24
C LYS A 179 -24.29 2.13 6.96
N LEU A 180 -23.06 2.23 7.45
CA LEU A 180 -22.55 3.40 8.16
C LEU A 180 -21.90 4.42 7.23
N ASN A 181 -21.70 4.07 5.96
CA ASN A 181 -21.07 4.91 4.94
C ASN A 181 -19.70 5.46 5.39
N ARG A 182 -18.90 4.60 6.05
CA ARG A 182 -17.60 4.98 6.62
C ARG A 182 -16.65 3.79 6.75
N ARG A 183 -15.37 4.09 6.95
CA ARG A 183 -14.37 3.08 7.33
C ARG A 183 -14.68 2.51 8.73
N VAL A 184 -14.56 1.20 8.86
CA VAL A 184 -14.53 0.49 10.15
C VAL A 184 -13.27 -0.38 10.26
N THR A 185 -12.81 -0.58 11.49
CA THR A 185 -11.69 -1.48 11.77
C THR A 185 -12.17 -2.92 11.72
N ARG A 186 -11.51 -3.77 10.91
CA ARG A 186 -11.82 -5.19 10.80
C ARG A 186 -10.88 -6.00 11.68
N GLY A 187 -11.44 -6.67 12.68
CA GLY A 187 -10.66 -7.48 13.63
C GLY A 187 -9.68 -6.65 14.46
N ARG A 188 -8.78 -7.34 15.16
CA ARG A 188 -7.76 -6.70 16.00
C ARG A 188 -6.46 -6.49 15.23
N ARG A 189 -5.76 -5.41 15.55
CA ARG A 189 -4.38 -5.16 15.13
C ARG A 189 -3.50 -6.37 15.46
N LYS A 190 -2.73 -6.84 14.48
CA LYS A 190 -1.79 -7.96 14.64
C LYS A 190 -0.37 -7.42 14.73
N ARG A 191 0.33 -7.73 15.81
CA ARG A 191 1.75 -7.35 15.97
C ARG A 191 2.62 -8.11 14.98
N LEU A 192 3.39 -7.38 14.19
CA LEU A 192 4.36 -7.94 13.26
C LEU A 192 5.74 -8.04 13.91
N TYR A 193 6.21 -6.96 14.54
CA TYR A 193 7.48 -6.87 15.28
C TYR A 193 7.30 -6.27 16.69
N PRO A 194 8.08 -6.74 17.69
CA PRO A 194 8.86 -7.97 17.62
C PRO A 194 7.93 -9.18 17.39
N PRO A 195 8.39 -10.25 16.70
CA PRO A 195 7.53 -11.38 16.38
C PRO A 195 6.94 -12.01 17.66
N PRO A 196 5.61 -12.07 17.81
CA PRO A 196 4.99 -12.60 19.03
C PRO A 196 5.19 -14.12 19.14
N SER A 197 4.97 -14.68 20.32
CA SER A 197 5.07 -16.13 20.57
C SER A 197 4.14 -16.94 19.67
N ASN A 198 2.96 -16.41 19.34
CA ASN A 198 1.98 -17.04 18.44
C ASN A 198 2.19 -16.72 16.95
N ARG A 199 3.37 -16.21 16.54
CA ARG A 199 3.64 -15.73 15.17
C ARG A 199 3.29 -16.72 14.05
N LEU A 200 3.47 -18.03 14.27
CA LEU A 200 3.18 -19.07 13.28
C LEU A 200 1.69 -19.25 13.00
N GLN A 201 0.83 -18.81 13.93
CA GLN A 201 -0.62 -18.90 13.83
C GLN A 201 -1.24 -17.59 13.33
N GLN A 202 -0.43 -16.58 12.99
CA GLN A 202 -0.93 -15.28 12.57
C GLN A 202 -1.09 -15.20 11.06
N PHE A 203 -2.34 -15.09 10.63
CA PHE A 203 -2.75 -14.85 9.25
C PHE A 203 -3.94 -13.88 9.21
N LEU A 204 -4.21 -13.33 8.02
CA LEU A 204 -5.46 -12.66 7.67
C LEU A 204 -6.34 -13.63 6.86
N THR A 205 -7.65 -13.54 7.02
CA THR A 205 -8.61 -14.30 6.21
C THR A 205 -9.58 -13.36 5.52
N PHE A 206 -9.94 -13.74 4.31
CA PHE A 206 -10.91 -13.04 3.48
C PHE A 206 -11.92 -14.04 2.93
N THR A 207 -13.04 -13.55 2.48
CA THR A 207 -14.01 -14.36 1.72
C THR A 207 -13.80 -14.10 0.24
N TRP A 208 -14.21 -15.01 -0.62
CA TRP A 208 -14.21 -14.74 -2.06
C TRP A 208 -15.09 -13.55 -2.43
N ASN A 209 -16.18 -13.30 -1.70
CA ASN A 209 -16.98 -12.09 -1.88
C ASN A 209 -16.19 -10.80 -1.63
N GLN A 210 -15.21 -10.83 -0.73
CA GLN A 210 -14.34 -9.69 -0.48
C GLN A 210 -13.27 -9.53 -1.57
N VAL A 211 -12.67 -10.64 -2.03
CA VAL A 211 -11.61 -10.65 -3.05
C VAL A 211 -12.17 -10.38 -4.44
N LEU A 212 -13.22 -11.09 -4.86
CA LEU A 212 -13.77 -11.07 -6.22
C LEU A 212 -15.00 -10.17 -6.38
N ARG A 213 -15.76 -9.96 -5.30
CA ARG A 213 -17.03 -9.21 -5.32
C ARG A 213 -17.98 -9.72 -6.41
N ASN A 214 -18.44 -8.83 -7.30
CA ASN A 214 -19.35 -9.17 -8.40
C ASN A 214 -18.70 -10.07 -9.48
N LYS A 215 -17.40 -10.38 -9.36
CA LYS A 215 -16.70 -11.33 -10.25
C LYS A 215 -16.62 -12.75 -9.68
N ILE A 216 -17.26 -13.01 -8.56
CA ILE A 216 -17.20 -14.32 -7.88
C ILE A 216 -17.65 -15.48 -8.76
N GLY A 217 -18.73 -15.32 -9.53
CA GLY A 217 -19.26 -16.36 -10.41
C GLY A 217 -18.50 -16.53 -11.73
N GLU A 218 -17.49 -15.69 -12.00
CA GLU A 218 -16.69 -15.74 -13.23
C GLU A 218 -15.34 -16.42 -12.99
N HIS A 219 -14.78 -16.34 -11.78
CA HIS A 219 -13.36 -16.67 -11.53
C HIS A 219 -13.10 -17.71 -10.45
N ILE A 220 -14.12 -18.13 -9.67
CA ILE A 220 -13.96 -19.27 -8.76
C ILE A 220 -14.09 -20.57 -9.54
N SER A 221 -13.17 -21.48 -9.28
CA SER A 221 -13.26 -22.88 -9.69
C SER A 221 -14.10 -23.69 -8.68
N ASP A 222 -13.54 -24.07 -7.53
CA ASP A 222 -14.07 -25.10 -6.64
C ASP A 222 -13.78 -24.88 -5.13
N SER A 223 -13.16 -23.76 -4.76
CA SER A 223 -12.72 -23.52 -3.38
C SER A 223 -13.75 -22.78 -2.53
N GLU A 224 -14.10 -23.32 -1.36
CA GLU A 224 -15.04 -22.69 -0.45
C GLU A 224 -14.47 -21.43 0.24
N GLN A 225 -13.14 -21.32 0.37
CA GLN A 225 -12.48 -20.25 1.12
C GLN A 225 -11.18 -19.79 0.47
N THR A 226 -10.84 -18.51 0.62
CA THR A 226 -9.53 -18.01 0.17
C THR A 226 -8.41 -18.61 1.03
N PRO A 227 -7.22 -18.88 0.49
CA PRO A 227 -6.08 -19.30 1.29
C PRO A 227 -5.74 -18.22 2.33
N PRO A 228 -5.29 -18.59 3.54
CA PRO A 228 -4.91 -17.60 4.55
C PRO A 228 -3.71 -16.77 4.12
N LEU A 229 -3.77 -15.46 4.32
CA LEU A 229 -2.65 -14.57 4.07
C LEU A 229 -1.74 -14.52 5.31
N TYR A 230 -0.72 -15.38 5.35
CA TYR A 230 0.15 -15.57 6.52
C TYR A 230 1.10 -14.41 6.76
N LEU A 231 1.17 -13.92 8.01
CA LEU A 231 2.12 -12.88 8.43
C LEU A 231 3.55 -13.42 8.58
N GLY A 232 3.73 -14.73 8.73
CA GLY A 232 5.05 -15.37 8.70
C GLY A 232 5.77 -15.14 7.38
N ASN A 233 5.03 -15.22 6.26
CA ASN A 233 5.57 -14.95 4.92
C ASN A 233 6.01 -13.49 4.78
N LEU A 234 5.22 -12.55 5.31
CA LEU A 234 5.57 -11.13 5.31
C LEU A 234 6.87 -10.87 6.10
N ARG A 235 6.99 -11.41 7.32
CA ARG A 235 8.22 -11.26 8.13
C ARG A 235 9.46 -11.77 7.39
N ALA A 236 9.40 -12.97 6.83
CA ALA A 236 10.52 -13.54 6.09
C ALA A 236 10.96 -12.69 4.90
N ILE A 237 10.01 -12.02 4.22
CA ILE A 237 10.32 -11.09 3.12
C ILE A 237 10.93 -9.79 3.68
N LEU A 238 10.36 -9.23 4.74
CA LEU A 238 10.85 -8.02 5.40
C LEU A 238 12.28 -8.20 5.93
N ASP A 239 12.55 -9.28 6.67
CA ASP A 239 13.88 -9.56 7.24
C ASP A 239 14.95 -9.61 6.15
N LYS A 240 14.64 -10.22 5.00
CA LYS A 240 15.54 -10.24 3.83
C LYS A 240 15.75 -8.84 3.22
N ASN A 241 14.71 -8.03 3.17
CA ASN A 241 14.77 -6.71 2.54
C ASN A 241 15.35 -5.64 3.49
N VAL A 242 15.32 -5.83 4.81
CA VAL A 242 16.07 -5.04 5.78
C VAL A 242 17.57 -5.16 5.52
N ALA A 243 18.08 -6.38 5.35
CA ALA A 243 19.49 -6.59 5.03
C ALA A 243 19.91 -5.85 3.74
N ARG A 244 19.05 -5.87 2.70
CA ARG A 244 19.28 -5.12 1.46
C ARG A 244 19.20 -3.61 1.66
N HIS A 245 18.21 -3.13 2.40
CA HIS A 245 18.06 -1.72 2.71
C HIS A 245 19.29 -1.16 3.44
N LEU A 246 19.83 -1.91 4.40
CA LEU A 246 21.05 -1.56 5.12
C LEU A 246 22.27 -1.55 4.19
N ALA A 247 22.43 -2.56 3.32
CA ALA A 247 23.51 -2.57 2.33
C ALA A 247 23.47 -1.31 1.45
N PHE A 248 22.35 -1.01 0.78
CA PHE A 248 22.27 0.20 -0.06
C PHE A 248 22.43 1.52 0.70
N LYS A 249 22.11 1.54 2.00
CA LYS A 249 22.25 2.74 2.84
C LYS A 249 23.70 3.00 3.27
N TYR A 250 24.48 1.95 3.51
CA TYR A 250 25.84 2.06 4.06
C TYR A 250 26.97 1.71 3.07
N ASP A 251 26.66 1.08 1.93
CA ASP A 251 27.62 0.60 0.93
C ASP A 251 27.77 1.59 -0.26
N ARG A 252 27.59 2.90 -0.02
CA ARG A 252 27.69 3.95 -1.05
C ARG A 252 29.11 4.13 -1.64
N ASP A 253 30.09 3.32 -1.26
CA ASP A 253 31.51 3.52 -1.59
C ASP A 253 32.18 2.45 -2.47
N ASP A 254 31.51 1.41 -2.99
CA ASP A 254 32.22 0.26 -3.60
C ASP A 254 31.87 -0.09 -5.07
N ASP A 255 31.17 0.79 -5.81
CA ASP A 255 30.92 0.60 -7.25
C ASP A 255 31.92 1.37 -8.15
N SER A 256 33.00 1.91 -7.58
CA SER A 256 34.10 2.49 -8.35
C SER A 256 35.22 1.47 -8.62
N GLU A 257 34.92 0.33 -9.25
CA GLU A 257 35.97 -0.49 -9.87
C GLU A 257 35.38 -1.56 -10.81
N ARG A 258 35.09 -1.17 -12.06
CA ARG A 258 35.26 -2.01 -13.27
C ARG A 258 35.52 -1.10 -14.48
N GLU A 259 36.75 -0.60 -14.59
CA GLU A 259 37.35 -0.25 -15.88
C GLU A 259 37.70 -1.52 -16.68
#